data_AF-A0A170ZV31-F1
#
_entry.id   AF-A0A170ZV31-F1
#
_cell.length_a   1.000
_cell.length_b   1.000
_cell.length_c   1.000
_cell.angle_alpha   90.00
_cell.angle_beta   90.00
_cell.angle_gamma   90.00
#
_symmetry.space_group_name_H-M   'P 1'
#
loop_
_entity.id
_entity.type
_entity.pdbx_description
1 polymer ?
#
loop_
_entity_poly.entity_id
_entity_poly.type
_entity_poly.pdbx_seq_one_letter_code
_entity_poly.pdbx_strand_id
1 'polypeptide(L)'
;KEWSRTELRCVYAARTPHRAASLVRRLRDSWQHMVRDRATRTLTYNDEQFHVLERMKMDVMGKELVRTILDREVCSCLTLTADYFS
;
A
#
# COMPACT_ATOMS: atom_id res chain seq x y z
N LYS A 1 -33.46 17.25 -2.01
CA LYS A 1 -32.74 16.07 -2.53
C LYS A 1 -31.36 16.54 -2.93
N GLU A 2 -30.39 16.41 -2.03
CA GLU A 2 -29.02 16.82 -2.24
C GLU A 2 -28.34 15.71 -3.04
N TRP A 3 -28.16 15.92 -4.34
CA TRP A 3 -27.38 15.01 -5.16
C TRP A 3 -25.93 15.19 -4.73
N SER A 4 -25.46 14.32 -3.84
CA SER A 4 -24.05 14.23 -3.48
C SER A 4 -23.27 13.93 -4.77
N ARG A 5 -22.65 14.97 -5.36
CA ARG A 5 -21.73 14.81 -6.49
C ARG A 5 -20.53 14.03 -5.99
N THR A 6 -20.57 12.71 -6.11
CA THR A 6 -19.38 11.92 -5.94
C THR A 6 -18.53 12.17 -7.19
N GLU A 7 -17.52 13.02 -7.05
CA GLU A 7 -16.64 13.37 -8.16
C GLU A 7 -15.82 12.15 -8.57
N LEU A 8 -15.92 11.77 -9.84
CA LEU A 8 -15.04 10.80 -10.47
C LEU A 8 -13.62 11.34 -10.47
N ARG A 9 -12.84 10.94 -9.47
CA ARG A 9 -11.43 11.34 -9.38
C ARG A 9 -10.59 10.42 -10.26
N CYS A 10 -10.01 10.97 -11.33
CA CYS A 10 -9.12 10.21 -12.18
C CYS A 10 -7.89 9.72 -11.38
N VAL A 11 -7.81 8.41 -11.16
CA VAL A 11 -6.71 7.75 -10.45
C VAL A 11 -5.35 8.01 -11.10
N TYR A 12 -5.32 8.21 -12.42
CA TYR A 12 -4.10 8.53 -13.13
C TYR A 12 -3.60 9.96 -12.83
N ALA A 13 -4.52 10.93 -12.77
CA ALA A 13 -4.18 12.30 -12.40
C ALA A 13 -3.63 12.40 -10.97
N ALA A 14 -4.13 11.56 -10.05
CA ALA A 14 -3.61 11.42 -8.69
C ALA A 14 -2.29 10.63 -8.61
N ARG A 15 -1.74 10.18 -9.74
CA ARG A 15 -0.55 9.31 -9.85
C ARG A 15 -0.65 8.04 -8.99
N THR A 16 -1.86 7.55 -8.76
CA THR A 16 -2.14 6.35 -7.97
C THR A 16 -1.31 5.14 -8.42
N PRO A 17 -1.16 4.85 -9.73
CA PRO A 17 -0.34 3.72 -10.18
C PRO A 17 1.15 3.86 -9.80
N HIS A 18 1.71 5.06 -9.91
CA HIS A 18 3.11 5.31 -9.54
C HIS A 18 3.34 5.18 -8.03
N ARG A 19 2.41 5.67 -7.22
CA ARG A 19 2.44 5.54 -5.75
C ARG A 19 2.35 4.06 -5.35
N ALA A 20 1.43 3.32 -5.96
CA ALA A 20 1.27 1.88 -5.75
C ALA A 20 2.55 1.12 -6.08
N ALA A 21 3.13 1.38 -7.26
CA ALA A 21 4.38 0.74 -7.70
C ALA A 21 5.54 1.04 -6.73
N SER A 22 5.65 2.28 -6.24
CA SER A 22 6.66 2.66 -5.25
C SER A 22 6.49 1.91 -3.92
N LEU A 23 5.25 1.82 -3.41
CA LEU A 23 4.96 1.07 -2.18
C LEU A 23 5.25 -0.43 -2.35
N VAL A 24 4.82 -1.04 -3.46
CA VAL A 24 5.09 -2.45 -3.75
C VAL A 24 6.59 -2.73 -3.84
N ARG A 25 7.36 -1.85 -4.50
CA ARG A 25 8.82 -2.00 -4.57
C ARG A 25 9.44 -1.95 -3.18
N ARG A 26 9.09 -0.94 -2.37
CA ARG A 26 9.61 -0.78 -1.00
C ARG A 26 9.23 -1.96 -0.11
N LEU A 27 7.99 -2.45 -0.20
CA LEU A 27 7.54 -3.65 0.53
C LEU A 27 8.35 -4.88 0.13
N ARG A 28 8.68 -5.04 -1.16
CA ARG A 28 9.52 -6.13 -1.65
C ARG A 28 10.94 -6.03 -1.11
N ASP A 29 11.53 -4.84 -1.13
CA ASP A 29 12.87 -4.60 -0.59
C ASP A 29 12.89 -4.94 0.91
N SER A 30 11.93 -4.44 1.69
CA SER A 30 11.75 -4.79 3.11
C SER A 30 11.59 -6.30 3.34
N TRP A 31 10.77 -6.97 2.53
CA TRP A 31 10.58 -8.42 2.61
C TRP A 31 11.87 -9.21 2.38
N GLN A 32 12.72 -8.77 1.45
CA GLN A 32 14.01 -9.43 1.21
C GLN A 32 14.92 -9.36 2.45
N HIS A 33 14.90 -8.24 3.20
CA HIS A 33 15.60 -8.15 4.49
C HIS A 33 15.06 -9.19 5.49
N MET A 34 13.74 -9.27 5.63
CA MET A 34 13.09 -10.26 6.51
C MET A 34 13.48 -11.72 6.18
N VAL A 35 13.56 -12.04 4.88
CA VAL A 35 13.96 -13.37 4.42
C VAL A 35 15.43 -13.66 4.76
N ARG A 36 16.32 -12.68 4.60
CA ARG A 36 17.73 -12.81 4.98
C ARG A 36 17.89 -12.99 6.48
N ASP A 37 17.22 -12.16 7.28
CA ASP A 37 17.23 -12.27 8.74
C ASP A 37 16.76 -13.65 9.20
N ARG A 38 15.70 -14.18 8.59
CA ARG A 38 15.21 -15.54 8.88
C ARG A 38 16.24 -16.63 8.57
N ALA A 39 17.05 -16.46 7.52
CA ALA A 39 18.10 -17.40 7.17
C ALA A 39 19.28 -17.34 8.18
N THR A 40 19.49 -16.17 8.79
CA THR A 40 20.45 -15.96 9.87
C THR A 40 19.89 -16.52 11.17
N ARG A 41 20.36 -17.71 11.59
CA ARG A 41 19.84 -18.43 12.76
C ARG A 41 19.94 -17.67 14.10
N THR A 42 20.76 -16.62 14.17
CA THR A 42 20.90 -15.75 15.35
C THR A 42 21.23 -14.35 14.89
N LEU A 43 20.41 -13.37 15.29
CA LEU A 43 20.62 -11.96 15.03
C LEU A 43 21.39 -11.32 16.19
N THR A 44 22.14 -10.25 15.93
CA THR A 44 22.65 -9.42 17.03
C THR A 44 21.48 -8.63 17.64
N TYR A 45 21.63 -8.16 18.89
CA TYR A 45 20.59 -7.35 19.53
C TYR A 45 20.15 -6.15 18.66
N ASN A 46 21.09 -5.49 17.98
CA ASN A 46 20.77 -4.36 17.12
C ASN A 46 19.97 -4.79 15.88
N ASP A 47 20.39 -5.89 15.23
CA ASP A 47 19.66 -6.45 14.08
C ASP A 47 18.25 -6.90 14.48
N GLU A 48 18.06 -7.44 15.69
CA GLU A 48 16.72 -7.76 16.22
C GLU A 48 15.84 -6.51 16.35
N GLN A 49 16.39 -5.40 16.86
CA GLN A 49 15.64 -4.14 16.95
C GLN A 49 15.29 -3.62 15.55
N PHE A 50 16.24 -3.63 14.61
CA PHE A 50 16.00 -3.23 13.23
C PHE A 50 14.93 -4.11 12.55
N HIS A 51 14.99 -5.42 12.76
CA HIS A 51 14.01 -6.39 12.26
C HIS A 51 12.59 -6.06 12.73
N VAL A 52 12.42 -5.74 14.02
CA VAL A 52 11.12 -5.33 14.57
C VAL A 52 10.62 -4.04 13.92
N LEU A 53 11.48 -3.04 13.76
CA LEU A 53 11.13 -1.78 13.09
C LEU A 53 10.74 -1.99 11.63
N GLU A 54 11.48 -2.84 10.91
CA GLU A 54 11.20 -3.15 9.51
C GLU A 54 9.85 -3.86 9.34
N ARG A 55 9.48 -4.76 10.27
CA ARG A 55 8.14 -5.35 10.31
C ARG A 55 7.03 -4.32 10.52
N MET A 56 7.21 -3.40 11.48
CA MET A 56 6.22 -2.34 11.73
C MET A 56 6.06 -1.44 10.51
N LYS A 57 7.17 -1.06 9.87
CA LYS A 57 7.18 -0.29 8.62
C LYS A 57 6.44 -1.02 7.49
N MET A 58 6.65 -2.33 7.33
CA MET A 58 5.91 -3.13 6.35
C MET A 58 4.40 -3.14 6.61
N ASP A 59 3.96 -3.26 7.87
CA ASP A 59 2.54 -3.21 8.22
C ASP A 59 1.90 -1.86 7.86
N VAL A 60 2.59 -0.74 8.14
CA VAL A 60 2.13 0.59 7.76
C VAL A 60 2.03 0.75 6.24
N MET A 61 3.09 0.38 5.50
CA MET A 61 3.09 0.47 4.03
C MET A 61 2.03 -0.45 3.40
N GLY A 62 1.82 -1.64 3.96
CA GLY A 62 0.78 -2.57 3.52
C GLY A 62 -0.62 -2.01 3.73
N LYS A 63 -0.88 -1.42 4.89
CA LYS A 63 -2.16 -0.74 5.19
C LYS A 63 -2.40 0.43 4.25
N GLU A 64 -1.38 1.24 3.95
CA GLU A 64 -1.50 2.36 3.00
C GLU A 64 -1.84 1.84 1.59
N LEU A 65 -1.14 0.82 1.12
CA LEU A 65 -1.38 0.24 -0.21
C LEU A 65 -2.81 -0.31 -0.33
N VAL A 66 -3.28 -1.08 0.65
CA VAL A 66 -4.60 -1.69 0.59
C VAL A 66 -5.69 -0.64 0.83
N ARG A 67 -5.69 0.02 1.99
CA ARG A 67 -6.82 0.86 2.41
C ARG A 67 -6.89 2.19 1.68
N THR A 68 -5.75 2.79 1.37
CA THR A 68 -5.74 4.11 0.72
C THR A 68 -5.73 3.95 -0.79
N ILE A 69 -4.80 3.18 -1.34
CA ILE A 69 -4.68 3.08 -2.80
C ILE A 69 -5.76 2.16 -3.39
N LEU A 70 -5.88 0.92 -2.93
CA LEU A 70 -6.83 -0.01 -3.56
C LEU A 70 -8.26 0.34 -3.19
N ASP A 71 -8.61 0.35 -1.90
CA ASP A 71 -10.01 0.49 -1.47
C ASP A 71 -10.56 1.89 -1.76
N ARG A 72 -9.86 2.94 -1.31
CA ARG A 72 -10.37 4.32 -1.37
C ARG A 72 -10.22 4.97 -2.72
N GLU A 73 -9.13 4.73 -3.44
CA GLU A 73 -8.88 5.39 -4.73
C GLU A 73 -9.36 4.52 -5.89
N VAL A 74 -8.82 3.30 -6.05
CA VAL A 74 -9.09 2.47 -7.22
C VAL A 74 -10.51 1.88 -7.21
N CYS A 75 -10.89 1.18 -6.14
CA CYS A 75 -12.21 0.54 -6.04
C CYS A 75 -13.33 1.58 -6.08
N SER A 76 -13.22 2.69 -5.34
CA SER A 76 -14.19 3.79 -5.42
C SER A 76 -14.33 4.33 -6.84
N CYS A 77 -13.22 4.56 -7.55
CA CYS A 77 -13.28 5.04 -8.94
C CYS A 77 -13.98 4.03 -9.85
N LEU A 78 -13.67 2.73 -9.72
CA LEU A 78 -14.29 1.68 -10.51
C LEU A 78 -15.79 1.58 -10.24
N THR A 79 -16.21 1.55 -8.98
CA THR A 79 -17.64 1.49 -8.60
C THR A 79 -18.40 2.70 -9.15
N LEU A 80 -17.87 3.92 -8.95
CA LEU A 80 -18.51 5.12 -9.48
C LEU A 80 -18.60 5.14 -11.00
N THR A 81 -17.58 4.61 -11.67
CA THR A 81 -17.59 4.51 -13.13
C THR A 81 -18.64 3.50 -13.58
N ALA A 82 -18.73 2.34 -12.93
CA ALA A 82 -19.73 1.31 -13.22
C ALA A 82 -21.16 1.83 -13.00
N ASP A 83 -21.39 2.56 -11.90
CA ASP A 83 -22.69 3.18 -11.58
C ASP A 83 -23.08 4.26 -12.61
N TYR A 84 -22.09 4.95 -13.20
CA TYR A 84 -22.35 5.95 -14.25
C TYR A 84 -22.77 5.35 -15.60
N PHE A 85 -22.36 4.11 -15.88
CA PHE A 85 -22.64 3.41 -17.14
C PHE A 85 -23.80 2.41 -17.05
N SER A 86 -24.36 2.21 -15.85
CA SER A 86 -25.51 1.34 -15.58
C SER A 86 -26.83 2.12 -15.63
#